data_AF-A0A354B0G9-F1
#
_entry.id   AF-A0A354B0G9-F1
#
_cell.length_a   1.000
_cell.length_b   1.000
_cell.length_c   1.000
_cell.angle_alpha   90.00
_cell.angle_beta   90.00
_cell.angle_gamma   90.00
#
_symmetry.space_group_name_H-M   'P 1'
#
loop_
_entity.id
_entity.type
_entity.pdbx_description
1 polymer ?
#
loop_
_entity_poly.entity_id
_entity_poly.type
_entity_poly.pdbx_seq_one_letter_code
_entity_poly.pdbx_strand_id
1 'polypeptide(L)'
;MKFGKHIFISYAHIDNQPLSAEQQGWVTRFHQTLQGLLNMRLGRDAAIWRDDKLSGNDVFADEIVQQFKDVALLISILTPPYIQSKWCTREAHLFCQEAEKNGGLTVENNSRLLKVVKTPVDTLATLPDAFKLVLGYDFYALEGGKPLELDPEFGEKFKQGYYRKVALLAYDAASLIRMLEAKSPSGAQAPIALVSAKPTIYLAECSTDRRETREKLIADLKLNGYAVVPDQPLPLDDEAAYRSAATTLLKASSLSIHLVGATPGATPDGSSQKSIGLLQNELAAKASKAGSLKRVIWLPTNTSSVNEQHQAFIEALHQDAEAQAGAVLITGDLEELKSTIYRNLELIEQASSSQGEINESPEGEAEKLVYLVCVEKDRKLTVPLRKWLEARGMKWKLPLFAGDASAVREANEQLLATCDAVLLFYGTGDEAWKNAIDSDHRKIRAYRGARPLRARTTYLSEPLTDHKQDMIDMEEAALINGLAGFEEEAMGDFLQAIRSERVSE
;
A
#
# COMPACT_ATOMS: atom_id res chain seq x y z
N MET A 1 3.14 15.24 -27.73
CA MET A 1 2.66 13.89 -27.42
C MET A 1 3.29 12.92 -28.42
N LYS A 2 3.78 11.76 -27.98
CA LYS A 2 4.40 10.74 -28.85
C LYS A 2 3.39 9.82 -29.55
N PHE A 3 2.15 9.77 -29.05
CA PHE A 3 1.04 9.00 -29.61
C PHE A 3 -0.14 9.95 -29.83
N GLY A 4 -0.69 10.00 -31.04
CA GLY A 4 -1.91 10.74 -31.40
C GLY A 4 -3.19 9.98 -31.05
N LYS A 5 -3.09 8.68 -30.72
CA LYS A 5 -4.18 7.89 -30.16
C LYS A 5 -3.77 7.26 -28.83
N HIS A 6 -4.59 7.42 -27.80
CA HIS A 6 -4.28 6.86 -26.49
C HIS A 6 -4.63 5.37 -26.40
N ILE A 7 -5.81 4.98 -26.90
CA ILE A 7 -6.32 3.62 -26.73
C ILE A 7 -6.96 3.14 -28.02
N PHE A 8 -6.63 1.90 -28.41
CA PHE A 8 -7.42 1.12 -29.36
C PHE A 8 -8.18 0.01 -28.62
N ILE A 9 -9.48 -0.10 -28.87
CA ILE A 9 -10.32 -1.19 -28.35
C ILE A 9 -10.54 -2.22 -29.48
N SER A 10 -9.93 -3.39 -29.35
CA SER A 10 -10.15 -4.54 -30.22
C SER A 10 -11.21 -5.47 -29.61
N TYR A 11 -12.17 -5.90 -30.42
CA TYR A 11 -13.31 -6.72 -30.01
C TYR A 11 -13.87 -7.47 -31.22
N ALA A 12 -14.61 -8.57 -31.02
CA ALA A 12 -15.37 -9.17 -32.12
C ALA A 12 -16.70 -8.43 -32.31
N HIS A 13 -17.07 -8.07 -33.54
CA HIS A 13 -18.28 -7.28 -33.81
C HIS A 13 -19.56 -7.85 -33.21
N ILE A 14 -19.67 -9.18 -33.18
CA ILE A 14 -20.81 -9.88 -32.58
C ILE A 14 -20.97 -9.56 -31.08
N ASP A 15 -19.88 -9.23 -30.38
CA ASP A 15 -19.91 -8.89 -28.95
C ASP A 15 -20.52 -7.51 -28.67
N ASN A 16 -20.70 -6.69 -29.71
CA ASN A 16 -21.36 -5.38 -29.64
C ASN A 16 -22.79 -5.40 -30.21
N GLN A 17 -23.32 -6.57 -30.60
CA GLN A 17 -24.72 -6.66 -30.99
C GLN A 17 -25.61 -6.53 -29.75
N PRO A 18 -26.60 -5.62 -29.76
CA PRO A 18 -27.53 -5.50 -28.64
C PRO A 18 -28.52 -6.66 -28.61
N LEU A 19 -29.02 -7.01 -27.43
CA LEU A 19 -30.01 -8.08 -27.25
C LEU A 19 -31.42 -7.67 -27.72
N SER A 20 -31.70 -6.36 -27.75
CA SER A 20 -32.93 -5.79 -28.29
C SER A 20 -32.64 -4.50 -29.08
N ALA A 21 -33.56 -4.09 -29.95
CA ALA A 21 -33.40 -2.88 -30.77
C ALA A 21 -33.33 -1.57 -29.95
N GLU A 22 -33.83 -1.59 -28.72
CA GLU A 22 -33.85 -0.45 -27.80
C GLU A 22 -32.58 -0.36 -26.95
N GLN A 23 -31.77 -1.42 -26.94
CA GLN A 23 -30.55 -1.50 -26.16
C GLN A 23 -29.31 -1.10 -26.97
N GLN A 24 -28.35 -0.53 -26.27
CA GLN A 24 -27.03 -0.25 -26.81
C GLN A 24 -26.13 -1.48 -26.69
N GLY A 25 -25.30 -1.73 -27.71
CA GLY A 25 -24.29 -2.79 -27.67
C GLY A 25 -23.29 -2.63 -26.52
N TRP A 26 -22.88 -3.76 -25.94
CA TRP A 26 -22.01 -3.81 -24.75
C TRP A 26 -20.71 -3.01 -24.96
N VAL A 27 -20.03 -3.22 -26.09
CA VAL A 27 -18.75 -2.54 -26.38
C VAL A 27 -18.96 -1.03 -26.56
N THR A 28 -20.13 -0.61 -27.06
CA THR A 28 -20.46 0.81 -27.24
C THR A 28 -20.65 1.50 -25.90
N ARG A 29 -21.37 0.85 -24.98
CA ARG A 29 -21.49 1.31 -23.60
C ARG A 29 -20.13 1.35 -22.90
N PHE A 30 -19.30 0.33 -23.13
CA PHE A 30 -17.96 0.23 -22.56
C PHE A 30 -17.07 1.38 -23.03
N HIS A 31 -17.03 1.63 -24.34
CA HIS A 31 -16.29 2.75 -24.91
C HIS A 31 -16.74 4.08 -24.29
N GLN A 32 -18.04 4.39 -24.27
CA GLN A 32 -18.54 5.66 -23.71
C GLN A 32 -18.22 5.83 -22.23
N THR A 33 -18.36 4.75 -21.44
CA THR A 33 -18.07 4.77 -20.01
C THR A 33 -16.57 4.99 -19.77
N LEU A 34 -15.72 4.25 -20.50
CA LEU A 34 -14.28 4.38 -20.43
C LEU A 34 -13.83 5.78 -20.85
N GLN A 35 -14.40 6.33 -21.92
CA GLN A 35 -14.14 7.69 -22.41
C GLN A 35 -14.38 8.73 -21.32
N GLY A 36 -15.56 8.72 -20.68
CA GLY A 36 -15.89 9.68 -19.63
C GLY A 36 -14.94 9.59 -18.43
N LEU A 37 -14.67 8.37 -17.95
CA LEU A 37 -13.79 8.16 -16.81
C LEU A 37 -12.33 8.49 -17.12
N LEU A 38 -11.86 8.16 -18.32
CA LEU A 38 -10.50 8.44 -18.75
C LEU A 38 -10.29 9.95 -18.95
N ASN A 39 -11.27 10.66 -19.51
CA ASN A 39 -11.23 12.12 -19.62
C ASN A 39 -11.09 12.79 -18.26
N MET A 40 -11.92 12.39 -17.29
CA MET A 40 -11.84 12.90 -15.91
C MET A 40 -10.47 12.65 -15.29
N ARG A 41 -9.88 11.47 -15.54
CA ARG A 41 -8.57 11.11 -14.99
C ARG A 41 -7.43 11.85 -15.67
N LEU A 42 -7.46 12.01 -16.99
CA LEU A 42 -6.40 12.73 -17.72
C LEU A 42 -6.53 14.25 -17.59
N GLY A 43 -7.70 14.76 -17.19
CA GLY A 43 -7.99 16.20 -17.15
C GLY A 43 -8.16 16.82 -18.54
N ARG A 44 -8.33 15.98 -19.58
CA ARG A 44 -8.49 16.36 -20.99
C ARG A 44 -9.12 15.22 -21.78
N ASP A 45 -9.52 15.49 -23.02
CA ASP A 45 -10.08 14.45 -23.88
C ASP A 45 -9.06 13.38 -24.24
N ALA A 46 -9.45 12.12 -24.01
CA ALA A 46 -8.70 10.96 -24.42
C ALA A 46 -9.10 10.54 -25.84
N ALA A 47 -8.15 10.42 -26.77
CA ALA A 47 -8.38 9.75 -28.04
C ALA A 47 -8.51 8.22 -27.86
N ILE A 48 -9.74 7.74 -27.62
CA ILE A 48 -10.11 6.33 -27.68
C ILE A 48 -10.70 6.05 -29.05
N TRP A 49 -10.27 4.96 -29.68
CA TRP A 49 -10.80 4.53 -30.95
C TRP A 49 -11.08 3.03 -30.93
N ARG A 50 -12.08 2.62 -31.69
CA ARG A 50 -12.44 1.24 -31.96
C ARG A 50 -12.94 1.17 -33.39
N ASP A 51 -12.83 0.02 -34.01
CA ASP A 51 -13.49 -0.15 -35.29
C ASP A 51 -15.01 -0.37 -35.12
N ASP A 52 -15.81 0.27 -35.97
CA ASP A 52 -17.27 0.11 -35.99
C ASP A 52 -17.74 -0.67 -37.26
N LYS A 53 -16.86 -0.97 -38.24
CA LYS A 53 -17.27 -1.49 -39.57
C LYS A 53 -16.21 -2.32 -40.34
N LEU A 54 -15.55 -3.32 -39.77
CA LEU A 54 -14.74 -4.26 -40.55
C LEU A 54 -15.55 -5.51 -40.88
N SER A 55 -16.10 -5.53 -42.09
CA SER A 55 -16.50 -6.78 -42.72
C SER A 55 -15.23 -7.50 -43.20
N GLY A 56 -15.21 -8.83 -43.15
CA GLY A 56 -14.01 -9.67 -43.34
C GLY A 56 -13.35 -9.62 -44.73
N ASN A 57 -13.63 -8.61 -45.55
CA ASN A 57 -13.08 -8.43 -46.90
C ASN A 57 -12.59 -7.00 -47.19
N ASP A 58 -12.47 -6.13 -46.17
CA ASP A 58 -12.16 -4.71 -46.38
C ASP A 58 -10.66 -4.37 -46.40
N VAL A 59 -10.27 -3.54 -47.39
CA VAL A 59 -8.94 -2.93 -47.60
C VAL A 59 -8.52 -2.00 -46.44
N PHE A 60 -9.42 -1.72 -45.50
CA PHE A 60 -9.19 -0.95 -44.27
C PHE A 60 -8.15 -1.58 -43.32
N ALA A 61 -7.76 -2.85 -43.53
CA ALA A 61 -6.73 -3.54 -42.75
C ALA A 61 -5.44 -2.75 -42.60
N ASP A 62 -4.91 -2.25 -43.72
CA ASP A 62 -3.58 -1.66 -43.74
C ASP A 62 -3.60 -0.26 -43.11
N GLU A 63 -4.73 0.45 -43.16
CA GLU A 63 -4.89 1.76 -42.50
C GLU A 63 -4.86 1.65 -40.98
N ILE A 64 -5.48 0.62 -40.40
CA ILE A 64 -5.50 0.38 -38.95
C ILE A 64 -4.11 0.00 -38.46
N VAL A 65 -3.41 -0.85 -39.22
CA VAL A 65 -2.05 -1.28 -38.91
C VAL A 65 -1.08 -0.10 -38.99
N GLN A 66 -1.25 0.79 -39.96
CA GLN A 66 -0.48 2.04 -40.03
C GLN A 66 -0.75 2.98 -38.85
N GLN A 67 -1.91 2.87 -38.19
CA GLN A 67 -2.24 3.69 -37.03
C GLN A 67 -1.70 3.11 -35.72
N PHE A 68 -1.38 1.80 -35.64
CA PHE A 68 -0.80 1.21 -34.41
C PHE A 68 0.55 1.80 -34.00
N LYS A 69 1.31 2.37 -34.94
CA LYS A 69 2.53 3.14 -34.62
C LYS A 69 2.25 4.33 -33.70
N ASP A 70 1.01 4.82 -33.70
CA ASP A 70 0.55 6.02 -33.02
C ASP A 70 -0.45 5.72 -31.90
N VAL A 71 -0.58 4.45 -31.50
CA VAL A 71 -1.47 4.00 -30.41
C VAL A 71 -0.64 3.72 -29.15
N ALA A 72 -1.02 4.34 -28.02
CA ALA A 72 -0.34 4.12 -26.76
C ALA A 72 -0.68 2.74 -26.15
N LEU A 73 -1.97 2.37 -26.06
CA LEU A 73 -2.45 1.15 -25.40
C LEU A 73 -3.43 0.34 -26.26
N LEU A 74 -3.41 -0.98 -26.09
CA LEU A 74 -4.39 -1.89 -26.68
C LEU A 74 -5.29 -2.46 -25.56
N ILE A 75 -6.60 -2.26 -25.69
CA ILE A 75 -7.61 -2.98 -24.91
C ILE A 75 -8.20 -4.08 -25.79
N SER A 76 -8.11 -5.34 -25.35
CA SER A 76 -8.74 -6.48 -26.04
C SER A 76 -9.89 -7.02 -25.22
N ILE A 77 -11.10 -6.98 -25.79
CA ILE A 77 -12.30 -7.55 -25.18
C ILE A 77 -12.38 -9.02 -25.58
N LEU A 78 -11.99 -9.90 -24.66
CA LEU A 78 -11.93 -11.34 -24.87
C LEU A 78 -13.29 -11.99 -24.62
N THR A 79 -13.66 -12.77 -25.63
CA THR A 79 -14.84 -13.63 -25.70
C THR A 79 -14.48 -14.83 -26.60
N PRO A 80 -15.27 -15.93 -26.60
CA PRO A 80 -15.05 -17.02 -27.54
C PRO A 80 -15.02 -16.56 -29.02
N PRO A 81 -15.92 -15.67 -29.49
CA PRO A 81 -15.82 -15.08 -30.83
C PRO A 81 -14.52 -14.32 -31.10
N TYR A 82 -13.99 -13.58 -30.12
CA TYR A 82 -12.71 -12.87 -30.27
C TYR A 82 -11.55 -13.82 -30.56
N ILE A 83 -11.44 -14.92 -29.82
CA ILE A 83 -10.35 -15.91 -29.95
C ILE A 83 -10.41 -16.63 -31.30
N GLN A 84 -11.61 -16.83 -31.84
CA GLN A 84 -11.85 -17.46 -33.14
C GLN A 84 -11.66 -16.49 -34.32
N SER A 85 -11.71 -15.17 -34.06
CA SER A 85 -11.52 -14.15 -35.08
C SER A 85 -10.05 -14.04 -35.47
N LYS A 86 -9.72 -14.51 -36.68
CA LYS A 86 -8.38 -14.32 -37.30
C LYS A 86 -7.99 -12.84 -37.37
N TRP A 87 -8.98 -11.96 -37.46
CA TRP A 87 -8.76 -10.53 -37.52
C TRP A 87 -8.30 -9.97 -36.18
N CYS A 88 -9.09 -10.21 -35.12
CA CYS A 88 -8.78 -9.72 -33.78
C CYS A 88 -7.41 -10.23 -33.29
N THR A 89 -7.10 -11.49 -33.58
CA THR A 89 -5.80 -12.07 -33.23
C THR A 89 -4.67 -11.47 -34.06
N ARG A 90 -4.88 -11.17 -35.35
CA ARG A 90 -3.91 -10.46 -36.18
C ARG A 90 -3.65 -9.04 -35.67
N GLU A 91 -4.67 -8.28 -35.29
CA GLU A 91 -4.52 -6.95 -34.68
C GLU A 91 -3.67 -7.00 -33.41
N ALA A 92 -3.94 -7.97 -32.53
CA ALA A 92 -3.17 -8.16 -31.31
C ALA A 92 -1.68 -8.42 -31.59
N HIS A 93 -1.36 -9.25 -32.59
CA HIS A 93 0.03 -9.48 -33.01
C HIS A 93 0.69 -8.23 -33.58
N LEU A 94 -0.01 -7.49 -34.45
CA LEU A 94 0.54 -6.30 -35.09
C LEU A 94 0.78 -5.17 -34.10
N PHE A 95 -0.14 -4.97 -33.15
CA PHE A 95 0.09 -4.03 -32.06
C PHE A 95 1.32 -4.44 -31.23
N CYS A 96 1.47 -5.72 -30.86
CA CYS A 96 2.64 -6.18 -30.12
C CYS A 96 3.95 -5.87 -30.85
N GLN A 97 4.00 -6.14 -32.15
CA GLN A 97 5.17 -5.88 -32.99
C GLN A 97 5.49 -4.38 -33.07
N GLU A 98 4.49 -3.51 -33.19
CA GLU A 98 4.73 -2.05 -33.27
C GLU A 98 4.99 -1.39 -31.93
N ALA A 99 4.39 -1.89 -30.85
CA ALA A 99 4.65 -1.42 -29.49
C ALA A 99 6.12 -1.66 -29.10
N GLU A 100 6.69 -2.81 -29.47
CA GLU A 100 8.12 -3.10 -29.26
C GLU A 100 9.02 -2.07 -29.94
N LYS A 101 8.68 -1.64 -31.16
CA LYS A 101 9.43 -0.59 -31.89
C LYS A 101 9.22 0.79 -31.28
N ASN A 102 8.06 1.03 -30.65
CA ASN A 102 7.62 2.35 -30.17
C ASN A 102 7.46 2.38 -28.64
N GLY A 103 8.51 2.02 -27.91
CA GLY A 103 8.57 2.18 -26.44
C GLY A 103 8.35 0.91 -25.62
N GLY A 104 8.42 -0.27 -26.24
CA GLY A 104 8.29 -1.57 -25.58
C GLY A 104 6.84 -1.98 -25.34
N LEU A 105 6.58 -3.27 -25.16
CA LEU A 105 5.27 -3.79 -24.70
C LEU A 105 5.01 -3.52 -23.22
N THR A 106 6.08 -3.31 -22.45
CA THR A 106 6.03 -2.96 -21.04
C THR A 106 6.61 -1.58 -20.80
N VAL A 107 5.96 -0.83 -19.91
CA VAL A 107 6.47 0.43 -19.39
C VAL A 107 6.72 0.21 -17.92
N GLU A 108 8.00 0.17 -17.56
CA GLU A 108 8.44 -0.30 -16.24
C GLU A 108 7.98 -1.74 -16.05
N ASN A 109 7.02 -1.99 -15.15
CA ASN A 109 6.47 -3.32 -14.91
C ASN A 109 5.01 -3.48 -15.40
N ASN A 110 4.46 -2.46 -16.07
CA ASN A 110 3.06 -2.50 -16.52
C ASN A 110 2.96 -2.72 -18.03
N SER A 111 2.09 -3.64 -18.44
CA SER A 111 1.87 -3.94 -19.86
C SER A 111 1.01 -2.88 -20.54
N ARG A 112 1.33 -2.57 -21.80
CA ARG A 112 0.49 -1.76 -22.70
C ARG A 112 -0.68 -2.54 -23.30
N LEU A 113 -0.78 -3.83 -22.98
CA LEU A 113 -1.90 -4.71 -23.29
C LEU A 113 -2.83 -4.77 -22.08
N LEU A 114 -4.09 -4.43 -22.27
CA LEU A 114 -5.13 -4.49 -21.24
C LEU A 114 -6.19 -5.49 -21.66
N LYS A 115 -6.26 -6.62 -20.96
CA LYS A 115 -7.17 -7.72 -21.27
C LYS A 115 -8.50 -7.53 -20.54
N VAL A 116 -9.59 -7.35 -21.27
CA VAL A 116 -10.96 -7.28 -20.72
C VAL A 116 -11.64 -8.60 -21.00
N VAL A 117 -11.81 -9.46 -20.00
CA VAL A 117 -12.44 -10.77 -20.16
C VAL A 117 -13.95 -10.60 -19.98
N LYS A 118 -14.67 -10.37 -21.07
CA LYS A 118 -16.14 -10.23 -21.06
C LYS A 118 -16.81 -11.59 -20.85
N THR A 119 -16.30 -12.62 -21.52
CA THR A 119 -16.72 -14.01 -21.34
C THR A 119 -15.46 -14.88 -21.21
N PRO A 120 -15.36 -15.82 -20.26
CA PRO A 120 -14.22 -16.71 -20.15
C PRO A 120 -13.95 -17.45 -21.46
N VAL A 121 -12.66 -17.65 -21.74
CA VAL A 121 -12.19 -18.37 -22.93
C VAL A 121 -11.31 -19.53 -22.51
N ASP A 122 -11.43 -20.66 -23.20
CA ASP A 122 -10.72 -21.89 -22.84
C ASP A 122 -9.23 -21.85 -23.18
N THR A 123 -8.82 -20.96 -24.09
CA THR A 123 -7.44 -20.86 -24.56
C THR A 123 -7.09 -19.47 -25.06
N LEU A 124 -5.81 -19.10 -24.87
CA LEU A 124 -5.19 -17.89 -25.43
C LEU A 124 -4.14 -18.25 -26.51
N ALA A 125 -4.14 -19.48 -27.02
CA ALA A 125 -3.10 -19.97 -27.94
C ALA A 125 -3.00 -19.18 -29.26
N THR A 126 -4.10 -18.56 -29.69
CA THR A 126 -4.14 -17.73 -30.90
C THR A 126 -3.68 -16.29 -30.68
N LEU A 127 -3.38 -15.89 -29.44
CA LEU A 127 -2.89 -14.55 -29.10
C LEU A 127 -1.37 -14.54 -28.87
N PRO A 128 -0.70 -13.38 -29.01
CA PRO A 128 0.71 -13.23 -28.68
C PRO A 128 1.02 -13.68 -27.24
N ASP A 129 2.21 -14.22 -26.99
CA ASP A 129 2.61 -14.70 -25.66
C ASP A 129 2.51 -13.62 -24.56
N ALA A 130 2.66 -12.35 -24.93
CA ALA A 130 2.45 -11.22 -24.04
C ALA A 130 1.05 -11.21 -23.39
N PHE A 131 0.00 -11.77 -24.02
CA PHE A 131 -1.34 -11.90 -23.43
C PHE A 131 -1.45 -12.97 -22.34
N LYS A 132 -0.52 -13.94 -22.33
CA LYS A 132 -0.44 -14.99 -21.31
C LYS A 132 0.23 -14.48 -20.03
N LEU A 133 1.10 -13.48 -20.16
CA LEU A 133 1.86 -12.86 -19.07
C LEU A 133 1.09 -11.75 -18.34
N VAL A 134 -0.08 -11.35 -18.85
CA VAL A 134 -0.85 -10.21 -18.34
C VAL A 134 -2.17 -10.69 -17.71
N LEU A 135 -2.45 -10.24 -16.50
CA LEU A 135 -3.74 -10.44 -15.84
C LEU A 135 -4.85 -9.62 -16.53
N GLY A 136 -6.06 -10.16 -16.54
CA GLY A 136 -7.21 -9.50 -17.15
C GLY A 136 -8.12 -8.82 -16.13
N TYR A 137 -9.00 -7.96 -16.64
CA TYR A 137 -10.16 -7.46 -15.93
C TYR A 137 -11.32 -8.38 -16.27
N ASP A 138 -11.76 -9.17 -15.32
CA ASP A 138 -12.93 -10.03 -15.48
C ASP A 138 -14.20 -9.18 -15.42
N PHE A 139 -14.90 -9.11 -16.56
CA PHE A 139 -16.18 -8.45 -16.75
C PHE A 139 -17.33 -9.47 -16.76
N TYR A 140 -17.22 -10.48 -15.91
CA TYR A 140 -18.28 -11.45 -15.63
C TYR A 140 -18.30 -11.77 -14.13
N ALA A 141 -19.43 -12.28 -13.66
CA ALA A 141 -19.60 -12.87 -12.33
C ALA A 141 -19.97 -14.35 -12.48
N LEU A 142 -19.65 -15.18 -11.49
CA LEU A 142 -20.12 -16.57 -11.46
C LEU A 142 -21.46 -16.64 -10.74
N GLU A 143 -22.52 -16.96 -11.47
CA GLU A 143 -23.85 -17.24 -10.93
C GLU A 143 -24.10 -18.76 -11.04
N GLY A 144 -24.18 -19.44 -9.90
CA GLY A 144 -24.32 -20.91 -9.88
C GLY A 144 -23.18 -21.65 -10.58
N GLY A 145 -21.97 -21.09 -10.57
CA GLY A 145 -20.79 -21.65 -11.25
C GLY A 145 -20.74 -21.36 -12.76
N LYS A 146 -21.71 -20.65 -13.32
CA LYS A 146 -21.72 -20.23 -14.72
C LYS A 146 -21.29 -18.77 -14.85
N PRO A 147 -20.39 -18.45 -15.78
CA PRO A 147 -20.03 -17.06 -16.03
C PRO A 147 -21.21 -16.31 -16.65
N LEU A 148 -21.57 -15.20 -16.03
CA LEU A 148 -22.56 -14.25 -16.52
C LEU A 148 -21.92 -12.88 -16.65
N GLU A 149 -22.06 -12.27 -17.82
CA GLU A 149 -21.42 -11.00 -18.15
C GLU A 149 -21.90 -9.88 -17.22
N LEU A 150 -20.98 -8.98 -16.85
CA LEU A 150 -21.34 -7.74 -16.19
C LEU A 150 -21.99 -6.82 -17.21
N ASP A 151 -23.31 -6.80 -17.20
CA ASP A 151 -24.12 -5.89 -18.00
C ASP A 151 -25.01 -5.03 -17.07
N PRO A 152 -24.94 -3.70 -17.16
CA PRO A 152 -25.84 -2.80 -16.44
C PRO A 152 -27.34 -3.10 -16.61
N GLU A 153 -27.73 -3.75 -17.71
CA GLU A 153 -29.10 -4.14 -17.99
C GLU A 153 -29.57 -5.34 -17.13
N PHE A 154 -28.66 -6.11 -16.53
CA PHE A 154 -28.99 -7.26 -15.67
C PHE A 154 -29.29 -6.87 -14.21
N GLY A 155 -29.38 -5.58 -13.92
CA GLY A 155 -29.79 -5.04 -12.62
C GLY A 155 -28.67 -4.39 -11.83
N GLU A 156 -29.02 -3.83 -10.66
CA GLU A 156 -28.16 -2.90 -9.93
C GLU A 156 -26.83 -3.51 -9.48
N LYS A 157 -26.81 -4.80 -9.09
CA LYS A 157 -25.58 -5.53 -8.75
C LYS A 157 -24.59 -5.59 -9.93
N PHE A 158 -25.08 -5.99 -11.11
CA PHE A 158 -24.25 -6.12 -12.32
C PHE A 158 -23.81 -4.75 -12.83
N LYS A 159 -24.70 -3.75 -12.75
CA LYS A 159 -24.40 -2.35 -13.05
C LYS A 159 -23.27 -1.79 -12.19
N GLN A 160 -23.32 -1.98 -10.88
CA GLN A 160 -22.26 -1.54 -9.97
C GLN A 160 -20.94 -2.26 -10.25
N GLY A 161 -20.99 -3.58 -10.45
CA GLY A 161 -19.82 -4.38 -10.83
C GLY A 161 -19.17 -3.90 -12.12
N TYR A 162 -19.99 -3.65 -13.15
CA TYR A 162 -19.56 -3.14 -14.44
C TYR A 162 -18.86 -1.79 -14.31
N TYR A 163 -19.52 -0.77 -13.74
CA TYR A 163 -18.95 0.58 -13.62
C TYR A 163 -17.68 0.58 -12.77
N ARG A 164 -17.64 -0.25 -11.73
CA ARG A 164 -16.43 -0.44 -10.92
C ARG A 164 -15.27 -0.98 -11.77
N LYS A 165 -15.48 -2.06 -12.54
CA LYS A 165 -14.41 -2.66 -13.36
C LYS A 165 -13.94 -1.67 -14.45
N VAL A 166 -14.84 -0.90 -15.08
CA VAL A 166 -14.43 0.16 -16.03
C VAL A 166 -13.62 1.26 -15.33
N ALA A 167 -13.99 1.65 -14.10
CA ALA A 167 -13.25 2.68 -13.35
C ALA A 167 -11.82 2.27 -12.98
N LEU A 168 -11.59 0.97 -12.70
CA LEU A 168 -10.26 0.42 -12.47
C LEU A 168 -9.43 0.40 -13.75
N LEU A 169 -10.01 -0.12 -14.83
CA LEU A 169 -9.36 -0.12 -16.14
C LEU A 169 -8.98 1.30 -16.59
N ALA A 170 -9.86 2.28 -16.40
CA ALA A 170 -9.59 3.67 -16.72
C ALA A 170 -8.43 4.26 -15.89
N TYR A 171 -8.26 3.81 -14.63
CA TYR A 171 -7.14 4.25 -13.79
C TYR A 171 -5.81 3.74 -14.32
N ASP A 172 -5.72 2.43 -14.56
CA ASP A 172 -4.50 1.78 -15.03
C ASP A 172 -4.12 2.32 -16.42
N ALA A 173 -5.10 2.49 -17.31
CA ALA A 173 -4.88 3.12 -18.60
C ALA A 173 -4.37 4.57 -18.49
N ALA A 174 -4.95 5.39 -17.61
CA ALA A 174 -4.50 6.77 -17.41
C ALA A 174 -3.05 6.83 -16.89
N SER A 175 -2.71 5.96 -15.95
CA SER A 175 -1.35 5.86 -15.40
C SER A 175 -0.34 5.51 -16.50
N LEU A 176 -0.64 4.48 -17.29
CA LEU A 176 0.17 4.05 -18.43
C LEU A 176 0.37 5.15 -19.48
N ILE A 177 -0.70 5.87 -19.84
CA ILE A 177 -0.65 6.98 -20.79
C ILE A 177 0.29 8.08 -20.28
N ARG A 178 0.16 8.49 -19.01
CA ARG A 178 1.03 9.53 -18.42
C ARG A 178 2.49 9.10 -18.40
N MET A 179 2.79 7.84 -18.07
CA MET A 179 4.16 7.32 -18.08
C MET A 179 4.77 7.33 -19.48
N LEU A 180 3.99 6.95 -20.50
CA LEU A 180 4.41 6.99 -21.91
C LEU A 180 4.66 8.43 -22.39
N GLU A 181 3.85 9.38 -21.94
CA GLU A 181 4.01 10.80 -22.27
C GLU A 181 5.24 11.42 -21.59
N ALA A 182 5.49 11.10 -20.32
CA ALA A 182 6.64 11.61 -19.57
C ALA A 182 7.99 11.15 -20.15
N LYS A 183 8.04 9.98 -20.81
CA LYS A 183 9.24 9.45 -21.48
C LYS A 183 9.47 10.00 -22.89
N SER A 184 8.66 10.96 -23.35
CA SER A 184 8.78 11.57 -24.68
C SER A 184 9.59 12.87 -24.62
N PRO A 185 10.69 13.03 -25.38
CA PRO A 185 11.51 14.24 -25.29
C PRO A 185 10.84 15.37 -26.09
N SER A 186 10.16 16.31 -25.41
CA SER A 186 10.04 17.71 -25.84
C SER A 186 9.28 18.57 -24.81
N GLY A 187 10.03 19.43 -24.10
CA GLY A 187 9.68 20.84 -23.86
C GLY A 187 8.77 21.23 -22.69
N ALA A 188 9.38 21.76 -21.61
CA ALA A 188 8.98 22.89 -20.72
C ALA A 188 7.51 22.98 -20.23
N GLN A 189 7.12 23.08 -18.95
CA GLN A 189 7.65 23.28 -17.58
C GLN A 189 6.57 22.63 -16.65
N ALA A 190 6.71 22.30 -15.37
CA ALA A 190 7.47 22.81 -14.23
C ALA A 190 7.77 21.63 -13.26
N PRO A 191 8.61 21.77 -12.21
CA PRO A 191 9.04 20.63 -11.40
C PRO A 191 7.87 20.13 -10.56
N ILE A 192 7.34 18.96 -10.93
CA ILE A 192 6.58 18.14 -9.98
C ILE A 192 7.65 17.68 -8.98
N ALA A 193 7.52 18.17 -7.74
CA ALA A 193 8.31 17.71 -6.61
C ALA A 193 8.45 16.19 -6.65
N LEU A 194 9.65 15.68 -6.35
CA LEU A 194 9.89 14.25 -6.19
C LEU A 194 8.81 13.67 -5.25
N VAL A 195 7.81 13.01 -5.81
CA VAL A 195 6.90 12.19 -5.02
C VAL A 195 7.75 11.01 -4.58
N SER A 196 8.06 10.94 -3.28
CA SER A 196 8.72 9.79 -2.69
C SER A 196 8.00 8.52 -3.15
N ALA A 197 8.73 7.56 -3.71
CA ALA A 197 8.15 6.32 -4.18
C ALA A 197 7.35 5.64 -3.05
N LYS A 198 6.06 5.41 -3.26
CA LYS A 198 5.18 4.77 -2.28
C LYS A 198 5.64 3.34 -2.00
N PRO A 199 5.45 2.83 -0.76
CA PRO A 199 5.90 1.50 -0.39
C PRO A 199 5.20 0.40 -1.20
N THR A 200 5.94 -0.67 -1.51
CA THR A 200 5.38 -1.89 -2.13
C THR A 200 4.66 -2.74 -1.09
N ILE A 201 3.52 -3.28 -1.47
CA ILE A 201 2.64 -4.09 -0.61
C ILE A 201 2.60 -5.53 -1.14
N TYR A 202 2.92 -6.48 -0.28
CA TYR A 202 2.65 -7.89 -0.52
C TYR A 202 1.21 -8.22 -0.12
N LEU A 203 0.33 -8.51 -1.06
CA LEU A 203 -1.01 -9.01 -0.80
C LEU A 203 -1.08 -10.50 -1.15
N ALA A 204 -1.00 -11.34 -0.12
CA ALA A 204 -0.92 -12.78 -0.23
C ALA A 204 -2.02 -13.37 -1.12
N GLU A 205 -1.69 -14.42 -1.88
CA GLU A 205 -2.70 -15.23 -2.56
C GLU A 205 -3.64 -15.86 -1.53
N CYS A 206 -4.93 -15.95 -1.84
CA CYS A 206 -5.95 -16.35 -0.88
C CYS A 206 -6.84 -17.46 -1.41
N SER A 207 -7.63 -18.02 -0.49
CA SER A 207 -8.66 -19.01 -0.80
C SER A 207 -9.77 -18.41 -1.69
N THR A 208 -10.53 -19.28 -2.34
CA THR A 208 -11.61 -18.88 -3.27
C THR A 208 -12.64 -17.98 -2.60
N ASP A 209 -12.98 -18.25 -1.34
CA ASP A 209 -13.96 -17.49 -0.57
C ASP A 209 -13.50 -16.07 -0.15
N ARG A 210 -12.20 -15.75 -0.30
CA ARG A 210 -11.63 -14.40 -0.06
C ARG A 210 -11.19 -13.69 -1.35
N ARG A 211 -11.33 -14.33 -2.52
CA ARG A 211 -10.83 -13.82 -3.81
C ARG A 211 -11.45 -12.47 -4.18
N GLU A 212 -12.77 -12.34 -4.05
CA GLU A 212 -13.47 -11.08 -4.35
C GLU A 212 -12.94 -9.94 -3.46
N THR A 213 -12.80 -10.18 -2.15
CA THR A 213 -12.25 -9.18 -1.22
C THR A 213 -10.81 -8.81 -1.58
N ARG A 214 -9.99 -9.80 -1.97
CA ARG A 214 -8.62 -9.56 -2.43
C ARG A 214 -8.58 -8.64 -3.65
N GLU A 215 -9.39 -8.91 -4.67
CA GLU A 215 -9.50 -8.05 -5.85
C GLU A 215 -9.95 -6.63 -5.51
N LYS A 216 -10.92 -6.49 -4.60
CA LYS A 216 -11.39 -5.19 -4.12
C LYS A 216 -10.26 -4.40 -3.44
N LEU A 217 -9.38 -5.08 -2.71
CA LEU A 217 -8.27 -4.45 -2.00
C LEU A 217 -7.10 -4.12 -2.93
N ILE A 218 -6.77 -4.97 -3.91
CA ILE A 218 -5.78 -4.66 -4.97
C ILE A 218 -6.19 -3.36 -5.66
N ALA A 219 -7.45 -3.29 -6.08
CA ALA A 219 -8.03 -2.15 -6.75
C ALA A 219 -7.90 -0.86 -5.94
N ASP A 220 -8.23 -0.92 -4.66
CA ASP A 220 -8.19 0.21 -3.73
C ASP A 220 -6.74 0.68 -3.46
N LEU A 221 -5.82 -0.25 -3.22
CA LEU A 221 -4.41 0.07 -2.99
C LEU A 221 -3.72 0.64 -4.23
N LYS A 222 -3.99 0.07 -5.41
CA LYS A 222 -3.48 0.60 -6.68
C LYS A 222 -4.05 1.99 -6.97
N LEU A 223 -5.35 2.21 -6.74
CA LEU A 223 -6.00 3.52 -6.90
C LEU A 223 -5.30 4.60 -6.04
N ASN A 224 -4.82 4.24 -4.86
CA ASN A 224 -4.09 5.11 -3.94
C ASN A 224 -2.57 5.17 -4.18
N GLY A 225 -2.09 4.62 -5.30
CA GLY A 225 -0.72 4.75 -5.79
C GLY A 225 0.28 3.74 -5.23
N TYR A 226 -0.16 2.69 -4.54
CA TYR A 226 0.73 1.65 -4.02
C TYR A 226 0.99 0.54 -5.05
N ALA A 227 2.23 0.07 -5.13
CA ALA A 227 2.56 -1.14 -5.88
C ALA A 227 2.10 -2.38 -5.09
N VAL A 228 1.39 -3.31 -5.72
CA VAL A 228 0.86 -4.53 -5.08
C VAL A 228 1.41 -5.77 -5.76
N VAL A 229 2.05 -6.64 -4.99
CA VAL A 229 2.62 -7.93 -5.41
C VAL A 229 2.03 -9.07 -4.57
N PRO A 230 2.05 -10.35 -5.01
CA PRO A 230 2.35 -10.79 -6.37
C PRO A 230 1.36 -10.23 -7.39
N ASP A 231 1.89 -9.73 -8.49
CA ASP A 231 1.17 -9.25 -9.69
C ASP A 231 1.01 -10.35 -10.76
N GLN A 232 1.61 -11.52 -10.52
CA GLN A 232 1.45 -12.76 -11.28
C GLN A 232 1.29 -13.95 -10.33
N PRO A 233 0.56 -15.02 -10.70
CA PRO A 233 0.43 -16.21 -9.87
C PRO A 233 1.79 -16.83 -9.52
N LEU A 234 1.94 -17.27 -8.28
CA LEU A 234 3.16 -17.95 -7.85
C LEU A 234 3.18 -19.41 -8.38
N PRO A 235 4.37 -19.99 -8.65
CA PRO A 235 4.48 -21.32 -9.21
C PRO A 235 3.97 -22.38 -8.21
N LEU A 236 2.92 -23.11 -8.58
CA LEU A 236 2.30 -24.15 -7.73
C LEU A 236 2.85 -25.55 -7.98
N ASP A 237 3.60 -25.74 -9.06
CA ASP A 237 4.20 -27.00 -9.52
C ASP A 237 5.40 -27.47 -8.69
N ASP A 238 5.97 -26.58 -7.86
CA ASP A 238 7.03 -26.91 -6.93
C ASP A 238 6.99 -25.99 -5.68
N GLU A 239 6.86 -26.59 -4.50
CA GLU A 239 6.80 -25.87 -3.23
C GLU A 239 8.09 -25.06 -2.96
N ALA A 240 9.26 -25.55 -3.37
CA ALA A 240 10.51 -24.82 -3.16
C ALA A 240 10.58 -23.56 -4.04
N ALA A 241 10.17 -23.65 -5.31
CA ALA A 241 10.00 -22.52 -6.21
C ALA A 241 8.97 -21.53 -5.68
N TYR A 242 7.82 -22.01 -5.20
CA TYR A 242 6.80 -21.18 -4.57
C TYR A 242 7.38 -20.37 -3.41
N ARG A 243 8.07 -21.04 -2.47
CA ARG A 243 8.69 -20.42 -1.29
C ARG A 243 9.72 -19.37 -1.70
N SER A 244 10.54 -19.67 -2.69
CA SER A 244 11.58 -18.76 -3.20
C SER A 244 10.96 -17.49 -3.80
N ALA A 245 9.95 -17.63 -4.66
CA ALA A 245 9.25 -16.52 -5.29
C ALA A 245 8.53 -15.65 -4.25
N ALA A 246 7.75 -16.25 -3.35
CA ALA A 246 7.05 -15.54 -2.28
C ALA A 246 8.04 -14.79 -1.35
N THR A 247 9.15 -15.43 -0.97
CA THR A 247 10.19 -14.80 -0.12
C THR A 247 10.82 -13.60 -0.80
N THR A 248 11.06 -13.67 -2.11
CA THR A 248 11.63 -12.56 -2.88
C THR A 248 10.69 -11.35 -2.88
N LEU A 249 9.40 -11.57 -3.12
CA LEU A 249 8.40 -10.50 -3.11
C LEU A 249 8.17 -9.92 -1.70
N LEU A 250 8.17 -10.77 -0.67
CA LEU A 250 8.07 -10.32 0.72
C LEU A 250 9.26 -9.43 1.11
N LYS A 251 10.48 -9.74 0.67
CA LYS A 251 11.68 -8.91 0.90
C LYS A 251 11.60 -7.55 0.21
N ALA A 252 10.94 -7.47 -0.94
CA ALA A 252 10.76 -6.23 -1.70
C ALA A 252 9.58 -5.37 -1.19
N SER A 253 8.86 -5.83 -0.15
CA SER A 253 7.64 -5.19 0.34
C SER A 253 7.83 -4.59 1.73
N SER A 254 7.10 -3.51 2.02
CA SER A 254 7.11 -2.86 3.34
C SER A 254 5.93 -3.31 4.22
N LEU A 255 4.84 -3.76 3.60
CA LEU A 255 3.65 -4.28 4.26
C LEU A 255 3.23 -5.61 3.62
N SER A 256 2.91 -6.61 4.43
CA SER A 256 2.31 -7.88 4.00
C SER A 256 0.87 -8.00 4.51
N ILE A 257 -0.08 -8.35 3.65
CA ILE A 257 -1.50 -8.47 3.96
C ILE A 257 -1.97 -9.88 3.62
N HIS A 258 -2.60 -10.56 4.57
CA HIS A 258 -3.10 -11.93 4.43
C HIS A 258 -4.61 -11.97 4.68
N LEU A 259 -5.38 -12.43 3.70
CA LEU A 259 -6.83 -12.59 3.83
C LEU A 259 -7.13 -14.07 4.07
N VAL A 260 -7.46 -14.42 5.30
CA VAL A 260 -7.70 -15.81 5.72
C VAL A 260 -9.20 -16.10 5.66
N GLY A 261 -9.54 -17.17 4.96
CA GLY A 261 -10.91 -17.63 4.74
C GLY A 261 -11.20 -18.96 5.40
N ALA A 262 -12.42 -19.46 5.18
CA ALA A 262 -12.88 -20.74 5.72
C ALA A 262 -12.25 -21.95 5.03
N THR A 263 -11.64 -21.76 3.85
CA THR A 263 -11.03 -22.84 3.08
C THR A 263 -9.51 -22.67 2.94
N PRO A 264 -8.73 -23.77 2.87
CA PRO A 264 -7.26 -23.71 2.88
C PRO A 264 -6.62 -22.99 1.68
N GLY A 265 -7.31 -22.93 0.53
CA GLY A 265 -6.74 -22.49 -0.73
C GLY A 265 -5.97 -23.62 -1.44
N ALA A 266 -5.19 -23.26 -2.47
CA ALA A 266 -4.36 -24.21 -3.21
C ALA A 266 -3.20 -24.75 -2.34
N THR A 267 -2.67 -25.91 -2.72
CA THR A 267 -1.48 -26.52 -2.10
C THR A 267 -0.44 -26.71 -3.20
N PRO A 268 0.76 -26.11 -3.09
CA PRO A 268 1.84 -26.37 -4.03
C PRO A 268 2.32 -27.83 -3.96
N ASP A 269 2.81 -28.36 -5.07
CA ASP A 269 3.35 -29.71 -5.14
C ASP A 269 4.63 -29.80 -4.29
N GLY A 270 4.58 -30.58 -3.21
CA GLY A 270 5.68 -30.68 -2.26
C GLY A 270 5.38 -31.61 -1.09
N SER A 271 6.42 -31.99 -0.34
CA SER A 271 6.29 -32.95 0.76
C SER A 271 5.62 -32.38 2.01
N SER A 272 5.51 -31.05 2.15
CA SER A 272 4.90 -30.44 3.33
C SER A 272 3.37 -30.50 3.33
N GLN A 273 2.75 -30.61 2.15
CA GLN A 273 1.29 -30.59 1.96
C GLN A 273 0.60 -29.37 2.60
N LYS A 274 1.33 -28.26 2.79
CA LYS A 274 0.81 -27.02 3.38
C LYS A 274 0.12 -26.17 2.31
N SER A 275 -1.03 -25.60 2.65
CA SER A 275 -1.71 -24.68 1.75
C SER A 275 -0.97 -23.35 1.59
N ILE A 276 -1.23 -22.64 0.50
CA ILE A 276 -0.64 -21.32 0.21
C ILE A 276 -0.89 -20.30 1.33
N GLY A 277 -2.03 -20.35 2.02
CA GLY A 277 -2.35 -19.44 3.11
C GLY A 277 -1.40 -19.62 4.29
N LEU A 278 -1.20 -20.89 4.70
CA LEU A 278 -0.31 -21.26 5.79
C LEU A 278 1.16 -20.98 5.41
N LEU A 279 1.58 -21.39 4.20
CA LEU A 279 2.93 -21.16 3.70
C LEU A 279 3.30 -19.67 3.67
N GLN A 280 2.46 -18.83 3.07
CA GLN A 280 2.73 -17.39 3.00
C GLN A 280 2.74 -16.76 4.40
N ASN A 281 1.90 -17.22 5.33
CA ASN A 281 1.91 -16.74 6.70
C ASN A 281 3.25 -17.04 7.39
N GLU A 282 3.76 -18.27 7.27
CA GLU A 282 5.06 -18.65 7.81
C GLU A 282 6.22 -17.84 7.22
N LEU A 283 6.21 -17.64 5.89
CA LEU A 283 7.25 -16.87 5.21
C LEU A 283 7.21 -15.40 5.61
N ALA A 284 6.02 -14.80 5.70
CA ALA A 284 5.85 -13.43 6.15
C ALA A 284 6.27 -13.26 7.61
N ALA A 285 5.94 -14.21 8.50
CA ALA A 285 6.37 -14.20 9.90
C ALA A 285 7.90 -14.20 10.03
N LYS A 286 8.58 -15.06 9.26
CA LYS A 286 10.05 -15.09 9.21
C LYS A 286 10.64 -13.79 8.68
N ALA A 287 10.07 -13.25 7.60
CA ALA A 287 10.51 -11.98 7.01
C ALA A 287 10.32 -10.79 7.97
N SER A 288 9.22 -10.77 8.73
CA SER A 288 8.94 -9.74 9.73
C SER A 288 9.88 -9.84 10.94
N LYS A 289 10.21 -11.05 11.42
CA LYS A 289 11.23 -11.24 12.47
C LYS A 289 12.62 -10.77 12.03
N ALA A 290 12.95 -10.88 10.75
CA ALA A 290 14.28 -10.58 10.20
C ALA A 290 14.47 -9.13 9.72
N GLY A 291 13.40 -8.32 9.66
CA GLY A 291 13.46 -6.99 9.06
C GLY A 291 12.31 -6.09 9.47
N SER A 292 12.04 -5.04 8.68
CA SER A 292 11.01 -4.03 8.98
C SER A 292 9.64 -4.34 8.37
N LEU A 293 9.43 -5.54 7.81
CA LEU A 293 8.17 -5.93 7.18
C LEU A 293 7.03 -5.92 8.21
N LYS A 294 6.08 -5.01 8.04
CA LYS A 294 4.83 -5.01 8.80
C LYS A 294 3.87 -6.06 8.25
N ARG A 295 3.05 -6.66 9.10
CA ARG A 295 2.06 -7.66 8.68
C ARG A 295 0.66 -7.28 9.16
N VAL A 296 -0.33 -7.51 8.31
CA VAL A 296 -1.76 -7.44 8.62
C VAL A 296 -2.38 -8.77 8.24
N ILE A 297 -3.05 -9.41 9.18
CA ILE A 297 -3.78 -10.66 8.96
C ILE A 297 -5.25 -10.36 9.20
N TRP A 298 -6.09 -10.62 8.21
CA TRP A 298 -7.54 -10.50 8.34
C TRP A 298 -8.17 -11.88 8.42
N LEU A 299 -8.92 -12.11 9.50
CA LEU A 299 -9.64 -13.34 9.78
C LEU A 299 -11.03 -12.98 10.30
N PRO A 300 -12.05 -12.89 9.44
CA PRO A 300 -13.39 -12.45 9.84
C PRO A 300 -13.94 -13.22 11.04
N THR A 301 -14.71 -12.56 11.90
CA THR A 301 -15.37 -13.19 13.05
C THR A 301 -16.16 -14.42 12.62
N ASN A 302 -16.04 -15.49 13.40
CA ASN A 302 -16.70 -16.78 13.15
C ASN A 302 -16.20 -17.53 11.90
N THR A 303 -15.03 -17.20 11.37
CA THR A 303 -14.39 -18.03 10.34
C THR A 303 -14.01 -19.39 10.95
N SER A 304 -14.54 -20.47 10.38
CA SER A 304 -14.22 -21.85 10.74
C SER A 304 -14.08 -22.70 9.49
N SER A 305 -13.35 -23.80 9.63
CA SER A 305 -13.02 -24.71 8.53
C SER A 305 -13.46 -26.13 8.87
N VAL A 306 -13.99 -26.83 7.86
CA VAL A 306 -14.25 -28.28 7.93
C VAL A 306 -12.99 -29.12 7.72
N ASN A 307 -11.93 -28.52 7.15
CA ASN A 307 -10.63 -29.15 7.03
C ASN A 307 -9.85 -28.97 8.34
N GLU A 308 -9.46 -30.08 8.98
CA GLU A 308 -8.82 -30.11 10.30
C GLU A 308 -7.49 -29.34 10.33
N GLN A 309 -6.65 -29.51 9.29
CA GLN A 309 -5.35 -28.83 9.21
C GLN A 309 -5.52 -27.30 9.07
N HIS A 310 -6.51 -26.86 8.28
CA HIS A 310 -6.81 -25.44 8.12
C HIS A 310 -7.51 -24.85 9.35
N GLN A 311 -8.34 -25.64 10.04
CA GLN A 311 -8.94 -25.26 11.32
C GLN A 311 -7.86 -25.04 12.39
N ALA A 312 -6.87 -25.95 12.48
CA ALA A 312 -5.72 -25.77 13.37
C ALA A 312 -4.90 -24.52 13.02
N PHE A 313 -4.79 -24.16 11.74
CA PHE A 313 -4.15 -22.91 11.32
C PHE A 313 -4.95 -21.67 11.75
N ILE A 314 -6.28 -21.68 11.61
CA ILE A 314 -7.16 -20.60 12.09
C ILE A 314 -7.01 -20.43 13.61
N GLU A 315 -6.97 -21.52 14.37
CA GLU A 315 -6.77 -21.50 15.83
C GLU A 315 -5.37 -20.98 16.20
N ALA A 316 -4.33 -21.41 15.49
CA ALA A 316 -2.98 -20.91 15.67
C ALA A 316 -2.89 -19.40 15.41
N LEU A 317 -3.62 -18.86 14.42
CA LEU A 317 -3.67 -17.42 14.22
C LEU A 317 -4.25 -16.65 15.40
N HIS A 318 -5.06 -17.27 16.27
CA HIS A 318 -5.57 -16.65 17.49
C HIS A 318 -4.65 -16.81 18.70
N GLN A 319 -3.91 -17.92 18.79
CA GLN A 319 -3.26 -18.34 20.04
C GLN A 319 -1.72 -18.43 19.95
N ASP A 320 -1.17 -18.58 18.76
CA ASP A 320 0.26 -18.81 18.54
C ASP A 320 1.01 -17.53 18.20
N ALA A 321 1.95 -17.17 19.08
CA ALA A 321 2.83 -16.02 18.92
C ALA A 321 3.73 -16.12 17.68
N GLU A 322 4.08 -17.32 17.22
CA GLU A 322 4.86 -17.50 16.00
C GLU A 322 4.03 -17.17 14.75
N ALA A 323 2.80 -17.67 14.69
CA ALA A 323 1.87 -17.40 13.60
C ALA A 323 1.57 -15.88 13.49
N GLN A 324 1.47 -15.20 14.63
CA GLN A 324 1.20 -13.76 14.75
C GLN A 324 2.45 -12.86 14.69
N ALA A 325 3.67 -13.41 14.59
CA ALA A 325 4.89 -12.63 14.81
C ALA A 325 5.02 -11.37 13.91
N GLY A 326 4.93 -10.18 14.51
CA GLY A 326 4.99 -8.91 13.78
C GLY A 326 3.73 -8.58 12.96
N ALA A 327 2.62 -9.28 13.23
CA ALA A 327 1.33 -9.07 12.59
C ALA A 327 0.29 -8.44 13.51
N VAL A 328 -0.53 -7.55 12.92
CA VAL A 328 -1.80 -7.14 13.49
C VAL A 328 -2.88 -8.09 12.98
N LEU A 329 -3.47 -8.88 13.88
CA LEU A 329 -4.64 -9.71 13.56
C LEU A 329 -5.91 -8.88 13.69
N ILE A 330 -6.72 -8.88 12.63
CA ILE A 330 -7.99 -8.16 12.54
C ILE A 330 -9.09 -9.19 12.39
N THR A 331 -10.03 -9.19 13.33
CA THR A 331 -11.17 -10.10 13.31
C THR A 331 -12.47 -9.44 12.84
N GLY A 332 -12.52 -8.12 12.68
CA GLY A 332 -13.72 -7.41 12.27
C GLY A 332 -13.97 -7.40 10.75
N ASP A 333 -14.70 -6.38 10.30
CA ASP A 333 -15.17 -6.28 8.92
C ASP A 333 -14.10 -5.75 7.94
N LEU A 334 -14.51 -5.56 6.69
CA LEU A 334 -13.63 -5.07 5.63
C LEU A 334 -13.20 -3.60 5.82
N GLU A 335 -14.01 -2.78 6.48
CA GLU A 335 -13.67 -1.36 6.71
C GLU A 335 -12.64 -1.22 7.83
N GLU A 336 -12.74 -2.05 8.89
CA GLU A 336 -11.68 -2.16 9.91
C GLU A 336 -10.34 -2.63 9.32
N LEU A 337 -10.40 -3.60 8.38
CA LEU A 337 -9.24 -4.05 7.62
C LEU A 337 -8.59 -2.89 6.85
N LYS A 338 -9.36 -2.16 6.04
CA LYS A 338 -8.84 -1.04 5.24
C LYS A 338 -8.26 0.06 6.11
N SER A 339 -8.97 0.47 7.16
CA SER A 339 -8.49 1.48 8.10
C SER A 339 -7.13 1.11 8.69
N THR A 340 -6.97 -0.15 9.09
CA THR A 340 -5.71 -0.64 9.64
C THR A 340 -4.59 -0.70 8.60
N ILE A 341 -4.90 -1.09 7.35
CA ILE A 341 -3.95 -1.09 6.24
C ILE A 341 -3.44 0.33 5.98
N TYR A 342 -4.33 1.30 5.78
CA TYR A 342 -3.92 2.68 5.50
C TYR A 342 -3.16 3.32 6.66
N ARG A 343 -3.54 3.03 7.91
CA ARG A 343 -2.79 3.46 9.09
C ARG A 343 -1.35 2.92 9.07
N ASN A 344 -1.16 1.64 8.74
CA ASN A 344 0.18 1.05 8.61
C ASN A 344 0.97 1.65 7.45
N LEU A 345 0.32 1.90 6.30
CA LEU A 345 0.96 2.52 5.15
C LEU A 345 1.41 3.95 5.45
N GLU A 346 0.59 4.73 6.14
CA GLU A 346 0.95 6.08 6.59
C GLU A 346 2.18 6.05 7.51
N LEU A 347 2.23 5.11 8.47
CA LEU A 347 3.41 4.93 9.33
C LEU A 347 4.67 4.54 8.54
N ILE A 348 4.52 3.69 7.52
CA ILE A 348 5.63 3.28 6.63
C ILE A 348 6.10 4.45 5.76
N GLU A 349 5.18 5.22 5.18
CA GLU A 349 5.46 6.39 4.36
C GLU A 349 6.16 7.48 5.19
N GLN A 350 5.72 7.71 6.43
CA GLN A 350 6.37 8.63 7.36
C GLN A 350 7.80 8.15 7.72
N ALA A 351 7.99 6.86 7.97
CA ALA A 351 9.31 6.29 8.23
C ALA A 351 10.24 6.38 7.00
N SER A 352 9.70 6.19 5.79
CA SER A 352 10.45 6.24 4.53
C SER A 352 10.78 7.67 4.10
N SER A 353 9.89 8.63 4.35
CA SER A 353 10.13 10.07 4.12
C SER A 353 11.20 10.60 5.06
N SER A 354 11.31 10.03 6.26
CA SER A 354 12.39 10.32 7.22
C SER A 354 13.76 9.75 6.77
N GLN A 355 13.78 8.81 5.82
CA GLN A 355 15.00 8.21 5.25
C GLN A 355 15.37 8.81 3.87
N GLY A 356 14.44 9.53 3.21
CA GLY A 356 14.60 10.10 1.87
C GLY A 356 15.23 11.50 1.81
N GLU A 357 15.37 12.20 2.94
CA GLU A 357 16.18 13.42 3.05
C GLU A 357 17.58 13.10 3.59
N ILE A 358 18.32 12.27 2.86
CA ILE A 358 19.79 12.32 2.90
C ILE A 358 20.21 12.98 1.59
N ASN A 359 19.99 14.29 1.51
CA ASN A 359 20.82 15.10 0.64
C ASN A 359 22.24 14.97 1.16
N GLU A 360 23.17 14.55 0.30
CA GLU A 360 24.60 14.78 0.51
C GLU A 360 24.81 16.28 0.74
N SER A 361 24.86 16.65 2.01
CA SER A 361 25.46 17.88 2.49
C SER A 361 26.63 17.45 3.38
N PRO A 362 27.76 18.14 3.27
CA PRO A 362 29.02 17.71 3.87
C PRO A 362 28.86 17.66 5.39
N GLU A 363 29.38 16.60 6.02
CA GLU A 363 29.56 16.41 7.48
C GLU A 363 29.01 17.54 8.37
N GLY A 364 27.77 17.39 8.83
CA GLY A 364 27.12 18.30 9.79
C GLY A 364 26.01 17.57 10.55
N GLU A 365 26.08 17.64 11.88
CA GLU A 365 25.23 17.00 12.90
C GLU A 365 23.79 16.62 12.47
N ALA A 366 23.46 15.32 12.47
CA ALA A 366 22.08 14.85 12.33
C ALA A 366 21.17 15.45 13.42
N GLU A 367 20.09 16.12 13.01
CA GLU A 367 19.11 16.80 13.89
C GLU A 367 18.58 15.83 14.97
N LYS A 368 18.79 16.17 16.25
CA LYS A 368 18.39 15.33 17.40
C LYS A 368 16.92 15.51 17.74
N LEU A 369 16.23 14.42 18.07
CA LEU A 369 14.82 14.43 18.50
C LEU A 369 14.68 14.37 20.02
N VAL A 370 13.99 15.35 20.62
CA VAL A 370 13.68 15.41 22.05
C VAL A 370 12.19 15.07 22.28
N TYR A 371 11.92 14.05 23.08
CA TYR A 371 10.57 13.79 23.56
C TYR A 371 10.29 14.63 24.82
N LEU A 372 9.41 15.63 24.68
CA LEU A 372 9.07 16.58 25.73
C LEU A 372 7.79 16.13 26.44
N VAL A 373 7.92 15.33 27.50
CA VAL A 373 6.81 14.73 28.24
C VAL A 373 6.19 15.76 29.16
N CYS A 374 4.88 15.97 29.08
CA CYS A 374 4.14 16.82 30.01
C CYS A 374 2.69 16.34 30.11
N VAL A 375 1.90 16.87 31.04
CA VAL A 375 0.43 16.72 31.00
C VAL A 375 -0.17 17.74 30.02
N GLU A 376 -1.40 17.50 29.57
CA GLU A 376 -2.06 18.38 28.58
C GLU A 376 -2.15 19.84 29.06
N LYS A 377 -2.45 20.04 30.35
CA LYS A 377 -2.53 21.36 30.98
C LYS A 377 -1.22 22.16 30.90
N ASP A 378 -0.09 21.47 30.89
CA ASP A 378 1.25 22.08 30.84
C ASP A 378 1.69 22.44 29.43
N ARG A 379 0.94 22.04 28.39
CA ARG A 379 1.31 22.25 26.99
C ARG A 379 1.69 23.69 26.68
N LYS A 380 1.00 24.69 27.24
CA LYS A 380 1.36 26.11 27.02
C LYS A 380 2.63 26.53 27.74
N LEU A 381 2.88 25.99 28.93
CA LEU A 381 4.06 26.30 29.75
C LEU A 381 5.35 25.78 29.12
N THR A 382 5.28 24.74 28.28
CA THR A 382 6.45 24.21 27.57
C THR A 382 6.91 25.05 26.37
N VAL A 383 6.20 26.10 25.97
CA VAL A 383 6.56 26.92 24.78
C VAL A 383 8.00 27.46 24.82
N PRO A 384 8.51 28.02 25.94
CA PRO A 384 9.90 28.52 25.99
C PRO A 384 10.93 27.44 25.69
N LEU A 385 10.77 26.24 26.29
CA LEU A 385 11.64 25.09 26.05
C LEU A 385 11.60 24.65 24.59
N ARG A 386 10.42 24.65 23.97
CA ARG A 386 10.24 24.27 22.57
C ARG A 386 10.95 25.23 21.61
N LYS A 387 10.80 26.54 21.84
CA LYS A 387 11.53 27.57 21.08
C LYS A 387 13.04 27.44 21.27
N TRP A 388 13.49 27.15 22.49
CA TRP A 388 14.90 26.97 22.80
C TRP A 388 15.52 25.74 22.09
N LEU A 389 14.77 24.63 22.02
CA LEU A 389 15.14 23.44 21.27
C LEU A 389 15.23 23.72 19.76
N GLU A 390 14.21 24.37 19.20
CA GLU A 390 14.15 24.75 17.78
C GLU A 390 15.30 25.68 17.38
N ALA A 391 15.60 26.70 18.21
CA ALA A 391 16.70 27.64 17.96
C ALA A 391 18.08 26.97 17.90
N ARG A 392 18.20 25.72 18.36
CA ARG A 392 19.43 24.93 18.39
C ARG A 392 19.40 23.74 17.42
N GLY A 393 18.45 23.72 16.47
CA GLY A 393 18.33 22.69 15.44
C GLY A 393 17.83 21.34 15.96
N MET A 394 17.21 21.30 17.14
CA MET A 394 16.64 20.08 17.70
C MET A 394 15.14 20.01 17.42
N LYS A 395 14.66 18.83 17.01
CA LYS A 395 13.23 18.55 16.87
C LYS A 395 12.65 18.17 18.23
N TRP A 396 11.40 18.54 18.48
CA TRP A 396 10.69 18.12 19.67
C TRP A 396 9.30 17.55 19.35
N LYS A 397 8.82 16.63 20.17
CA LYS A 397 7.44 16.13 20.12
C LYS A 397 6.85 16.06 21.53
N LEU A 398 5.54 16.33 21.61
CA LEU A 398 4.74 16.22 22.84
C LEU A 398 4.01 14.87 22.88
N PRO A 399 3.53 14.43 24.06
CA PRO A 399 2.64 13.29 24.17
C PRO A 399 1.36 13.51 23.36
N LEU A 400 0.80 12.42 22.87
CA LEU A 400 -0.58 12.42 22.40
C LEU A 400 -1.49 12.50 23.64
N PHE A 401 -2.35 13.52 23.70
CA PHE A 401 -3.20 13.78 24.87
C PHE A 401 -4.63 13.26 24.72
N ALA A 402 -5.11 13.12 23.48
CA ALA A 402 -6.49 12.78 23.18
C ALA A 402 -6.54 11.67 22.13
N GLY A 403 -7.51 10.78 22.28
CA GLY A 403 -7.68 9.58 21.46
C GLY A 403 -8.11 8.40 22.33
N ASP A 404 -8.22 7.23 21.70
CA ASP A 404 -8.38 5.99 22.44
C ASP A 404 -7.16 5.74 23.37
N ALA A 405 -7.40 5.20 24.57
CA ALA A 405 -6.36 5.02 25.57
C ALA A 405 -5.22 4.10 25.09
N SER A 406 -5.54 3.10 24.26
CA SER A 406 -4.55 2.22 23.65
C SER A 406 -3.73 2.96 22.60
N ALA A 407 -4.38 3.75 21.74
CA ALA A 407 -3.71 4.55 20.71
C ALA A 407 -2.79 5.64 21.30
N VAL A 408 -3.23 6.31 22.37
CA VAL A 408 -2.43 7.28 23.12
C VAL A 408 -1.18 6.62 23.70
N ARG A 409 -1.34 5.45 24.30
CA ARG A 409 -0.23 4.68 24.88
C ARG A 409 0.76 4.24 23.81
N GLU A 410 0.29 3.64 22.72
CA GLU A 410 1.13 3.15 21.62
C GLU A 410 1.95 4.29 20.98
N ALA A 411 1.33 5.45 20.74
CA ALA A 411 2.00 6.61 20.17
C ALA A 411 3.10 7.16 21.11
N ASN A 412 2.82 7.25 22.41
CA ASN A 412 3.78 7.73 23.41
C ASN A 412 4.93 6.72 23.62
N GLU A 413 4.66 5.42 23.60
CA GLU A 413 5.67 4.37 23.63
C GLU A 413 6.58 4.42 22.38
N GLN A 414 6.02 4.69 21.20
CA GLN A 414 6.79 4.86 19.97
C GLN A 414 7.70 6.10 19.99
N LEU A 415 7.23 7.21 20.58
CA LEU A 415 8.07 8.41 20.80
C LEU A 415 9.24 8.11 21.73
N LEU A 416 8.97 7.38 22.84
CA LEU A 416 10.02 6.92 23.75
C LEU A 416 11.01 5.97 23.08
N ALA A 417 10.57 5.14 22.14
CA ALA A 417 11.43 4.23 21.41
C ALA A 417 12.37 4.94 20.41
N THR A 418 11.96 6.10 19.86
CA THR A 418 12.63 6.73 18.71
C THR A 418 13.37 8.03 19.02
N CYS A 419 13.05 8.73 20.13
CA CYS A 419 13.71 9.98 20.50
C CYS A 419 15.19 9.78 20.87
N ASP A 420 16.01 10.82 20.76
CA ASP A 420 17.41 10.82 21.23
C ASP A 420 17.51 11.17 22.72
N ALA A 421 16.61 12.01 23.21
CA ALA A 421 16.54 12.41 24.61
C ALA A 421 15.11 12.60 25.09
N VAL A 422 14.92 12.51 26.41
CA VAL A 422 13.65 12.76 27.09
C VAL A 422 13.81 13.95 28.02
N LEU A 423 12.91 14.92 27.88
CA LEU A 423 12.76 16.03 28.81
C LEU A 423 11.37 15.94 29.44
N LEU A 424 11.30 15.61 30.72
CA LEU A 424 10.06 15.51 31.47
C LEU A 424 9.73 16.86 32.11
N PHE A 425 8.75 17.57 31.58
CA PHE A 425 8.24 18.81 32.15
C PHE A 425 7.18 18.52 33.21
N TYR A 426 7.52 18.78 34.47
CA TYR A 426 6.68 18.53 35.62
C TYR A 426 6.08 19.85 36.18
N GLY A 427 4.98 20.28 35.57
CA GLY A 427 4.17 21.42 36.02
C GLY A 427 2.96 20.96 36.83
N THR A 428 1.79 20.87 36.20
CA THR A 428 0.52 20.58 36.88
C THR A 428 0.18 19.10 37.04
N GLY A 429 1.07 18.20 36.60
CA GLY A 429 0.94 16.76 36.89
C GLY A 429 0.99 16.49 38.40
N ASP A 430 0.44 15.36 38.84
CA ASP A 430 0.54 14.91 40.23
C ASP A 430 1.68 13.89 40.40
N GLU A 431 1.98 13.55 41.66
CA GLU A 431 3.02 12.58 42.01
C GLU A 431 2.75 11.19 41.42
N ALA A 432 1.47 10.77 41.37
CA ALA A 432 1.08 9.50 40.78
C ALA A 432 1.43 9.43 39.28
N TRP A 433 1.17 10.51 38.54
CA TRP A 433 1.57 10.64 37.14
C TRP A 433 3.09 10.63 36.98
N LYS A 434 3.83 11.38 37.81
CA LYS A 434 5.30 11.38 37.79
C LYS A 434 5.87 9.98 37.98
N ASN A 435 5.38 9.25 38.98
CA ASN A 435 5.79 7.88 39.27
C ASN A 435 5.45 6.89 38.14
N ALA A 436 4.31 7.08 37.47
CA ALA A 436 3.95 6.28 36.29
C ALA A 436 4.94 6.52 35.14
N ILE A 437 5.25 7.78 34.84
CA ILE A 437 6.21 8.15 33.79
C ILE A 437 7.61 7.62 34.09
N ASP A 438 8.09 7.71 35.33
CA ASP A 438 9.40 7.16 35.70
C ASP A 438 9.45 5.64 35.59
N SER A 439 8.34 4.97 35.88
CA SER A 439 8.21 3.52 35.74
C SER A 439 8.25 3.09 34.27
N ASP A 440 7.63 3.86 33.38
CA ASP A 440 7.69 3.63 31.94
C ASP A 440 9.09 3.93 31.39
N HIS A 441 9.73 5.02 31.85
CA HIS A 441 11.10 5.35 31.47
C HIS A 441 12.14 4.32 31.95
N ARG A 442 11.92 3.64 33.09
CA ARG A 442 12.79 2.53 33.52
C ARG A 442 12.72 1.34 32.57
N LYS A 443 11.56 1.13 31.93
CA LYS A 443 11.35 0.05 30.94
C LYS A 443 11.83 0.44 29.54
N ILE A 444 12.28 1.66 29.32
CA ILE A 444 12.62 2.19 28.00
C ILE A 444 13.67 1.35 27.24
N ARG A 445 14.60 0.71 27.96
CA ARG A 445 15.63 -0.18 27.37
C ARG A 445 15.00 -1.38 26.64
N ALA A 446 13.85 -1.88 27.09
CA ALA A 446 13.15 -2.98 26.44
C ALA A 446 12.58 -2.60 25.06
N TYR A 447 12.28 -1.31 24.85
CA TYR A 447 11.64 -0.80 23.63
C TYR A 447 12.65 -0.24 22.61
N ARG A 448 13.89 0.03 23.01
CA ARG A 448 14.88 0.80 22.20
C ARG A 448 15.96 -0.03 21.52
N GLY A 449 16.00 -1.35 21.74
CA GLY A 449 17.01 -2.23 21.14
C GLY A 449 18.44 -1.72 21.39
N ALA A 450 19.22 -1.52 20.32
CA ALA A 450 20.61 -1.06 20.38
C ALA A 450 20.78 0.48 20.38
N ARG A 451 19.71 1.28 20.43
CA ARG A 451 19.78 2.76 20.41
C ARG A 451 19.66 3.34 21.83
N PRO A 452 20.77 3.66 22.50
CA PRO A 452 20.74 4.22 23.85
C PRO A 452 20.02 5.58 23.89
N LEU A 453 19.42 5.90 25.03
CA LEU A 453 18.90 7.24 25.32
C LEU A 453 20.08 8.11 25.73
N ARG A 454 20.26 9.27 25.08
CA ARG A 454 21.43 10.14 25.29
C ARG A 454 21.31 11.04 26.50
N ALA A 455 20.09 11.45 26.84
CA ALA A 455 19.81 12.26 28.00
C ALA A 455 18.39 12.00 28.51
N ARG A 456 18.22 12.05 29.82
CA ARG A 456 16.91 12.01 30.49
C ARG A 456 16.94 13.02 31.64
N THR A 457 16.10 14.04 31.56
CA THR A 457 16.07 15.13 32.54
C THR A 457 14.65 15.46 32.95
N THR A 458 14.45 15.75 34.23
CA THR A 458 13.19 16.30 34.74
C THR A 458 13.32 17.81 34.93
N TYR A 459 12.41 18.57 34.33
CA TYR A 459 12.29 20.02 34.46
C TYR A 459 11.12 20.35 35.37
N LEU A 460 11.39 20.97 36.53
CA LEU A 460 10.36 21.41 37.46
C LEU A 460 9.78 22.75 37.03
N SER A 461 8.46 22.88 37.08
CA SER A 461 7.73 24.13 36.83
C SER A 461 6.67 24.32 37.92
N GLU A 462 6.17 25.54 38.07
CA GLU A 462 5.05 25.82 38.97
C GLU A 462 3.80 24.94 38.64
N PRO A 463 2.95 24.66 39.63
CA PRO A 463 3.07 25.05 41.04
C PRO A 463 4.11 24.20 41.81
N LEU A 464 4.72 24.78 42.85
CA LEU A 464 5.53 24.03 43.81
C LEU A 464 4.63 23.12 44.65
N THR A 465 5.02 21.85 44.77
CA THR A 465 4.35 20.83 45.59
C THR A 465 5.36 20.21 46.54
N ASP A 466 4.92 19.59 47.63
CA ASP A 466 5.80 18.93 48.60
C ASP A 466 6.72 17.91 47.90
N HIS A 467 6.19 17.10 47.00
CA HIS A 467 6.99 16.16 46.19
C HIS A 467 8.08 16.86 45.36
N LYS A 468 7.80 18.03 44.76
CA LYS A 468 8.84 18.76 44.01
C LYS A 468 9.88 19.39 44.94
N GLN A 469 9.47 19.82 46.14
CA GLN A 469 10.39 20.31 47.15
C GLN A 469 11.31 19.19 47.62
N ASP A 470 10.77 17.99 47.88
CA ASP A 470 11.55 16.81 48.25
C ASP A 470 12.58 16.43 47.16
N MET A 471 12.18 16.46 45.88
CA MET A 471 13.12 16.21 44.77
C MET A 471 14.29 17.21 44.73
N ILE A 472 14.03 18.47 45.10
CA ILE A 472 15.06 19.52 45.18
C ILE A 472 15.95 19.28 46.40
N ASP A 473 15.36 19.06 47.57
CA ASP A 473 16.07 18.89 48.85
C ASP A 473 16.93 17.62 48.87
N MET A 474 16.51 16.59 48.13
CA MET A 474 17.22 15.32 47.96
C MET A 474 18.23 15.32 46.81
N GLU A 475 18.39 16.44 46.11
CA GLU A 475 19.33 16.61 44.98
C GLU A 475 19.21 15.49 43.93
N GLU A 476 17.98 15.19 43.48
CA GLU A 476 17.77 14.13 42.50
C GLU A 476 18.58 14.34 41.21
N ALA A 477 19.16 13.26 40.69
CA ALA A 477 19.97 13.31 39.49
C ALA A 477 19.17 13.74 38.25
N ALA A 478 19.81 14.53 37.39
CA ALA A 478 19.23 15.06 36.15
C ALA A 478 17.92 15.85 36.38
N LEU A 479 17.90 16.66 37.42
CA LEU A 479 16.83 17.59 37.77
C LEU A 479 17.21 19.02 37.37
N ILE A 480 16.29 19.75 36.73
CA ILE A 480 16.39 21.18 36.44
C ILE A 480 15.30 21.89 37.22
N ASN A 481 15.70 22.79 38.12
CA ASN A 481 14.76 23.61 38.87
C ASN A 481 14.34 24.85 38.08
N GLY A 482 13.22 24.75 37.36
CA GLY A 482 12.64 25.84 36.58
C GLY A 482 11.48 26.58 37.26
N LEU A 483 11.35 26.49 38.60
CA LEU A 483 10.27 27.15 39.35
C LEU A 483 10.29 28.68 39.21
N ALA A 484 11.47 29.27 39.01
CA ALA A 484 11.63 30.71 38.77
C ALA A 484 11.40 31.12 37.30
N GLY A 485 11.07 30.16 36.42
CA GLY A 485 10.95 30.36 34.98
C GLY A 485 12.05 29.65 34.20
N PHE A 486 12.05 29.87 32.88
CA PHE A 486 13.01 29.25 31.96
C PHE A 486 14.32 30.02 31.89
N GLU A 487 15.42 29.35 32.22
CA GLU A 487 16.78 29.87 32.10
C GLU A 487 17.63 28.95 31.22
N GLU A 488 18.28 29.53 30.20
CA GLU A 488 19.04 28.74 29.23
C GLU A 488 20.27 28.05 29.83
N GLU A 489 20.92 28.68 30.81
CA GLU A 489 22.13 28.16 31.47
C GLU A 489 21.84 26.85 32.22
N ALA A 490 20.66 26.75 32.85
CA ALA A 490 20.23 25.55 33.56
C ALA A 490 20.05 24.33 32.65
N MET A 491 19.94 24.52 31.33
CA MET A 491 19.81 23.44 30.33
C MET A 491 21.17 22.96 29.78
N GLY A 492 22.29 23.51 30.25
CA GLY A 492 23.62 23.24 29.71
C GLY A 492 23.99 21.76 29.68
N ASP A 493 23.81 21.07 30.81
CA ASP A 493 24.15 19.64 30.94
C ASP A 493 23.30 18.76 30.02
N PHE A 494 22.00 19.07 29.91
CA PHE A 494 21.09 18.38 29.01
C PHE A 494 21.51 18.55 27.54
N LEU A 495 21.89 19.77 27.16
CA LEU A 495 22.36 20.06 25.81
C LEU A 495 23.68 19.31 25.49
N GLN A 496 24.60 19.27 26.45
CA GLN A 496 25.87 18.58 26.30
C GLN A 496 25.66 17.07 26.14
N ALA A 497 24.79 16.47 26.95
CA ALA A 497 24.47 15.04 26.89
C ALA A 497 23.80 14.63 25.56
N ILE A 498 22.95 15.49 24.98
CA ILE A 498 22.35 15.25 23.67
C ILE A 498 23.40 15.26 22.54
N ARG A 499 24.33 16.22 22.62
CA ARG A 499 25.36 16.44 21.60
C ARG A 499 26.51 15.44 21.67
N SER A 500 26.83 14.90 22.85
CA SER A 500 27.87 13.91 23.00
C SER A 500 27.52 12.59 22.28
N GLU A 501 28.51 12.00 21.59
CA GLU A 501 28.41 10.65 21.01
C GLU A 501 28.54 9.54 22.07
N ARG A 502 28.90 9.90 23.31
CA ARG A 502 28.92 8.98 24.45
C ARG A 502 27.58 8.98 25.16
N VAL A 503 27.10 7.78 25.44
CA VAL A 503 25.92 7.53 26.28
C VAL A 503 26.25 7.92 27.71
N SER A 504 25.47 8.82 28.31
CA SER A 504 25.49 9.01 29.76
C SER A 504 24.85 7.77 30.40
N GLU A 505 25.62 7.03 31.21
CA GLU A 505 25.17 5.84 31.94
C GLU A 505 24.11 6.14 33.01
#